data_AF-A0A7S1PP02-F1
#
_entry.id   AF-A0A7S1PP02-F1
#
_cell.length_a   1.000
_cell.length_b   1.000
_cell.length_c   1.000
_cell.angle_alpha   90.00
_cell.angle_beta   90.00
_cell.angle_gamma   90.00
#
_symmetry.space_group_name_H-M   'P 1'
#
loop_
_entity.id
_entity.type
_entity.pdbx_description
1 polymer ?
#
loop_
_entity_poly.entity_id
_entity_poly.type
_entity_poly.pdbx_seq_one_letter_code
_entity_poly.pdbx_strand_id
1 'polypeptide(L)'
;PDCVCNRVIKFDRFATHARRAFGGADAIVTGHYARNRWWRLSQRLALLSANGVDSLGERELLSASVAPEDWSGAARPLAAATNDQSYFLSRVAAAHLDPVLFPNSELTKADVRRLAREFDLPTADR
;
A
#
# COMPACT_ATOMS: atom_id res chain seq x y z
N PRO A 1 -2.99 -12.27 -18.44
CA PRO A 1 -1.67 -12.70 -17.90
C PRO A 1 -1.35 -12.00 -16.57
N ASP A 2 -1.56 -10.69 -16.49
CA ASP A 2 -1.17 -9.86 -15.34
C ASP A 2 -1.88 -10.19 -14.03
N CYS A 3 -3.19 -10.45 -14.05
CA CYS A 3 -3.93 -10.82 -12.84
C CYS A 3 -3.42 -12.15 -12.23
N VAL A 4 -2.94 -13.08 -13.07
CA VAL A 4 -2.36 -14.35 -12.63
C VAL A 4 -0.95 -14.13 -12.08
N CYS A 5 -0.13 -13.30 -12.74
CA CYS A 5 1.19 -12.90 -12.26
C CYS A 5 1.11 -12.22 -10.88
N ASN A 6 0.17 -11.29 -10.70
CA ASN A 6 -0.06 -10.67 -9.40
C ASN A 6 -0.45 -11.70 -8.34
N ARG A 7 -1.40 -12.60 -8.66
CA ARG A 7 -1.85 -13.65 -7.73
C ARG A 7 -0.74 -14.62 -7.30
N VAL A 8 0.08 -15.10 -8.24
CA VAL A 8 1.00 -16.24 -8.00
C VAL A 8 2.43 -15.79 -7.78
N ILE A 9 2.88 -14.71 -8.42
CA ILE A 9 4.27 -14.27 -8.36
C ILE A 9 4.41 -13.13 -7.36
N LYS A 10 3.78 -11.97 -7.63
CA LYS A 10 4.08 -10.75 -6.86
C LYS A 10 3.59 -10.79 -5.41
N PHE A 11 2.40 -11.31 -5.17
CA PHE A 11 1.80 -11.27 -3.84
C PHE A 11 1.81 -12.62 -3.10
N ASP A 12 2.36 -13.66 -3.72
CA ASP A 12 2.51 -14.98 -3.10
C ASP A 12 3.99 -15.36 -3.01
N ARG A 13 4.59 -15.81 -4.12
CA ARG A 13 5.99 -16.29 -4.11
C ARG A 13 6.99 -15.21 -3.71
N PHE A 14 6.84 -14.00 -4.23
CA PHE A 14 7.71 -12.88 -3.86
C PHE A 14 7.53 -12.48 -2.40
N ALA A 15 6.30 -12.39 -1.90
CA ALA A 15 6.04 -12.06 -0.49
C ALA A 15 6.65 -13.12 0.45
N THR A 16 6.48 -14.40 0.12
CA THR A 16 7.09 -15.52 0.85
C THR A 16 8.61 -15.45 0.82
N HIS A 17 9.19 -15.16 -0.35
CA HIS A 17 10.63 -14.99 -0.49
C HIS A 17 11.13 -13.79 0.33
N ALA A 18 10.47 -12.64 0.27
CA ALA A 18 10.86 -11.44 1.00
C ALA A 18 10.90 -11.68 2.51
N ARG A 19 9.86 -12.34 3.07
CA ARG A 19 9.85 -12.72 4.49
C ARG A 19 11.03 -13.62 4.87
N ARG A 20 11.38 -14.58 4.02
CA ARG A 20 12.48 -15.53 4.29
C ARG A 20 13.85 -14.90 4.12
N ALA A 21 14.04 -14.11 3.07
CA ALA A 21 15.33 -13.54 2.69
C ALA A 21 15.70 -12.31 3.53
N PHE A 22 14.71 -11.54 3.99
CA PHE A 22 14.93 -10.28 4.71
C PHE A 22 14.50 -10.36 6.17
N GLY A 23 14.85 -11.45 6.85
CA GLY A 23 14.74 -11.56 8.31
C GLY A 23 13.32 -11.40 8.88
N GLY A 24 12.29 -11.76 8.11
CA GLY A 24 10.90 -11.67 8.55
C GLY A 24 10.15 -10.41 8.14
N ALA A 25 10.58 -9.69 7.09
CA ALA A 25 9.94 -8.47 6.58
C ALA A 25 8.41 -8.41 6.78
N ASP A 26 7.97 -7.37 7.49
CA ASP A 26 6.58 -7.22 7.93
C ASP A 26 5.63 -6.85 6.78
N ALA A 27 6.15 -6.14 5.78
CA ALA A 27 5.38 -5.65 4.65
C ALA A 27 6.16 -5.67 3.33
N ILE A 28 5.43 -5.64 2.22
CA ILE A 28 5.99 -5.41 0.88
C ILE A 28 5.38 -4.15 0.27
N VAL A 29 6.19 -3.39 -0.47
CA VAL A 29 5.76 -2.15 -1.14
C VAL A 29 5.77 -2.38 -2.65
N THR A 30 4.70 -1.98 -3.34
CA THR A 30 4.65 -2.07 -4.80
C THR A 30 4.10 -0.79 -5.41
N GLY A 31 4.55 -0.45 -6.62
CA GLY A 31 4.09 0.74 -7.34
C GLY A 31 2.69 0.65 -7.94
N HIS A 32 1.82 -0.27 -7.47
CA HIS A 32 0.45 -0.36 -7.97
C HIS A 32 -0.36 0.86 -7.53
N TYR A 33 -1.17 1.38 -8.44
CA TYR A 33 -2.14 2.44 -8.17
C TYR A 33 -3.44 1.80 -7.66
N ALA A 34 -3.44 1.45 -6.38
CA ALA A 34 -4.59 0.86 -5.69
C ALA A 34 -4.59 1.33 -4.24
N ARG A 35 -5.74 1.28 -3.57
CA ARG A 35 -5.86 1.60 -2.14
C ARG A 35 -6.14 0.33 -1.36
N ASN A 36 -5.74 0.29 -0.10
CA ASN A 36 -6.15 -0.76 0.85
C ASN A 36 -6.25 -0.13 2.26
N ARG A 37 -6.36 -0.95 3.30
CA ARG A 37 -6.50 -0.43 4.68
C ARG A 37 -5.37 0.51 5.10
N TRP A 38 -4.15 0.32 4.61
CA TRP A 38 -3.00 1.17 4.96
C TRP A 38 -3.15 2.62 4.48
N TRP A 39 -3.87 2.82 3.37
CA TRP A 39 -4.22 4.16 2.89
C TRP A 39 -5.23 4.88 3.78
N ARG A 40 -6.19 4.15 4.37
CA ARG A 40 -7.13 4.76 5.33
C ARG A 40 -6.41 5.15 6.63
N LEU A 41 -5.51 4.28 7.07
CA LEU A 41 -4.65 4.54 8.21
C LEU A 41 -3.80 5.80 8.00
N SER A 42 -3.10 5.92 6.87
CA SER A 42 -2.23 7.08 6.60
C SER A 42 -3.00 8.40 6.60
N GLN A 43 -4.21 8.44 6.04
CA GLN A 43 -5.06 9.64 6.13
C GLN A 43 -5.49 9.95 7.55
N ARG A 44 -5.87 8.94 8.33
CA ARG A 44 -6.28 9.14 9.72
C ARG A 44 -5.13 9.67 10.57
N LEU A 45 -3.91 9.15 10.37
CA LEU A 45 -2.70 9.66 11.02
C LEU A 45 -2.41 11.11 10.63
N ALA A 46 -2.50 11.44 9.33
CA ALA A 46 -2.34 12.81 8.85
C ALA A 46 -3.37 13.77 9.45
N LEU A 47 -4.64 13.34 9.58
CA LEU A 47 -5.69 14.14 10.23
C LEU A 47 -5.41 14.33 11.73
N LEU A 48 -4.98 13.29 12.45
CA LEU A 48 -4.68 13.39 13.88
C LEU A 48 -3.50 14.34 14.14
N SER A 49 -2.44 14.23 13.33
CA SER A 49 -1.28 15.14 13.40
C SER A 49 -1.68 16.57 13.06
N ALA A 50 -2.48 16.79 12.01
CA ALA A 50 -2.97 18.14 11.65
C ALA A 50 -3.84 18.79 12.75
N ASN A 51 -4.43 17.99 13.64
CA ASN A 51 -5.23 18.47 14.77
C ASN A 51 -4.43 18.57 16.08
N GLY A 52 -3.10 18.53 16.03
CA GLY A 52 -2.23 18.70 17.21
C GLY A 52 -2.26 17.54 18.19
N VAL A 53 -2.70 16.35 17.76
CA VAL A 53 -2.67 15.12 18.55
C VAL A 53 -1.31 14.45 18.37
N ASP A 54 -0.23 15.17 18.69
CA ASP A 54 1.15 14.69 18.54
C ASP A 54 1.64 13.86 19.76
N SER A 55 0.84 13.83 20.84
CA SER A 55 1.21 13.20 22.11
C SER A 55 0.97 11.68 22.18
N LEU A 56 0.26 11.10 21.21
CA LEU A 56 0.11 9.65 21.08
C LEU A 56 1.29 9.11 20.28
N GLY A 57 2.09 8.22 20.88
CA GLY A 57 3.22 7.61 20.17
C GLY A 57 2.76 6.83 18.94
N GLU A 58 3.62 6.69 17.92
CA GLU A 58 3.31 6.00 16.65
C GLU A 58 2.64 4.62 16.84
N ARG A 59 3.06 3.88 17.88
CA ARG A 59 2.46 2.58 18.27
C ARG A 59 1.03 2.69 18.76
N GLU A 60 0.73 3.72 19.54
CA GLU A 60 -0.59 3.96 20.11
C GLU A 60 -1.57 4.44 19.03
N LEU A 61 -1.09 5.27 18.11
CA LEU A 61 -1.80 5.67 16.90
C LEU A 61 -2.10 4.48 15.98
N LEU A 62 -1.14 3.56 15.78
CA LEU A 62 -1.34 2.31 15.05
C LEU A 62 -2.37 1.39 15.72
N SER A 63 -2.39 1.33 17.05
CA SER A 63 -3.42 0.54 17.77
C SER A 63 -4.80 1.20 17.79
N ALA A 64 -4.88 2.53 17.91
CA ALA A 64 -6.14 3.28 18.00
C ALA A 64 -6.84 3.45 16.64
N SER A 65 -6.09 3.29 15.56
CA SER A 65 -6.62 3.30 14.20
C SER A 65 -7.25 1.98 13.78
N VAL A 66 -7.12 0.92 14.61
CA VAL A 66 -7.70 -0.40 14.41
C VAL A 66 -8.82 -0.66 15.42
N ALA A 67 -10.07 -0.41 15.04
CA ALA A 67 -11.18 -1.13 15.65
C ALA A 67 -11.26 -2.50 14.94
N PRO A 68 -10.98 -3.63 15.61
CA PRO A 68 -10.80 -4.93 14.96
C PRO A 68 -12.04 -5.50 14.25
N GLU A 69 -13.23 -4.94 14.51
CA GLU A 69 -14.50 -5.64 14.27
C GLU A 69 -15.12 -5.38 12.88
N ASP A 70 -14.68 -4.34 12.15
CA ASP A 70 -15.23 -3.96 10.83
C ASP A 70 -14.27 -4.22 9.64
N TRP A 71 -13.14 -4.90 9.89
CA TRP A 71 -12.00 -4.95 8.98
C TRP A 71 -12.02 -6.07 7.95
N SER A 72 -13.05 -6.93 7.99
CA SER A 72 -13.23 -8.05 7.06
C SER A 72 -13.34 -7.62 5.59
N GLY A 73 -13.69 -6.35 5.31
CA GLY A 73 -13.77 -5.79 3.96
C GLY A 73 -12.53 -5.05 3.45
N ALA A 74 -11.62 -4.61 4.33
CA ALA A 74 -10.57 -3.63 4.01
C ALA A 74 -9.27 -4.22 3.42
N ALA A 75 -9.15 -5.54 3.41
CA ALA A 75 -8.04 -6.24 2.76
C ALA A 75 -8.23 -6.40 1.25
N ARG A 76 -9.42 -6.08 0.71
CA ARG A 76 -9.63 -5.99 -0.75
C ARG A 76 -9.10 -4.65 -1.26
N PRO A 77 -8.43 -4.64 -2.43
CA PRO A 77 -7.94 -3.42 -3.02
C PRO A 77 -9.13 -2.57 -3.47
N LEU A 78 -9.13 -1.32 -3.06
CA LEU A 78 -10.06 -0.28 -3.47
C LEU A 78 -9.45 0.48 -4.66
N ALA A 79 -10.32 1.05 -5.50
CA ALA A 79 -9.89 1.84 -6.64
C ALA A 79 -9.14 3.10 -6.19
N ALA A 80 -7.99 3.38 -6.81
CA ALA A 80 -7.34 4.67 -6.70
C ALA A 80 -8.14 5.74 -7.46
N ALA A 81 -8.10 7.01 -7.01
CA ALA A 81 -8.83 8.08 -7.68
C ALA A 81 -8.28 8.36 -9.10
N THR A 82 -7.00 8.10 -9.32
CA THR A 82 -6.35 8.22 -10.63
C THR A 82 -5.53 6.97 -10.95
N ASN A 83 -5.40 6.67 -12.25
CA ASN A 83 -4.59 5.57 -12.75
C ASN A 83 -4.91 4.18 -12.13
N ASP A 84 -6.17 3.93 -11.74
CA ASP A 84 -6.57 2.72 -11.00
C ASP A 84 -6.10 1.41 -11.63
N GLN A 85 -5.49 0.57 -10.79
CA GLN A 85 -5.00 -0.77 -11.11
C GLN A 85 -5.62 -1.85 -10.22
N SER A 86 -6.65 -1.53 -9.44
CA SER A 86 -7.35 -2.47 -8.56
C SER A 86 -7.87 -3.71 -9.30
N TYR A 87 -8.28 -3.56 -10.57
CA TYR A 87 -8.69 -4.67 -11.44
C TYR A 87 -7.64 -5.78 -11.54
N PHE A 88 -6.36 -5.43 -11.67
CA PHE A 88 -5.27 -6.41 -11.78
C PHE A 88 -4.99 -7.14 -10.48
N LEU A 89 -5.54 -6.67 -9.36
CA LEU A 89 -5.44 -7.26 -8.04
C LEU A 89 -6.67 -8.08 -7.65
N SER A 90 -7.73 -8.06 -8.48
CA SER A 90 -9.02 -8.72 -8.20
C SER A 90 -8.95 -10.23 -7.91
N ARG A 91 -7.89 -10.90 -8.39
CA ARG A 91 -7.64 -12.34 -8.19
C ARG A 91 -6.66 -12.65 -7.05
N VAL A 92 -6.13 -11.64 -6.38
CA VAL A 92 -5.21 -11.83 -5.25
C VAL A 92 -6.05 -12.06 -3.99
N ALA A 93 -5.70 -13.07 -3.21
CA ALA A 93 -6.37 -13.33 -1.93
C ALA A 93 -6.16 -12.14 -0.98
N ALA A 94 -7.18 -11.76 -0.22
CA ALA A 94 -7.12 -10.62 0.70
C ALA A 94 -5.96 -10.75 1.71
N ALA A 95 -5.72 -11.96 2.23
CA ALA A 95 -4.60 -12.25 3.13
C ALA A 95 -3.20 -11.96 2.52
N HIS A 96 -3.07 -12.06 1.18
CA HIS A 96 -1.82 -11.76 0.47
C HIS A 96 -1.63 -10.26 0.22
N LEU A 97 -2.73 -9.49 0.21
CA LEU A 97 -2.70 -8.03 0.12
C LEU A 97 -2.61 -7.35 1.49
N ASP A 98 -2.83 -8.13 2.54
CA ASP A 98 -2.82 -7.64 3.90
C ASP A 98 -1.48 -6.94 4.27
N PRO A 99 -0.30 -7.54 4.06
CA PRO A 99 0.98 -6.92 4.36
C PRO A 99 1.50 -6.01 3.23
N VAL A 100 0.64 -5.50 2.33
CA VAL A 100 1.08 -4.75 1.14
C VAL A 100 0.82 -3.26 1.29
N LEU A 101 1.80 -2.43 0.93
CA LEU A 101 1.67 -0.98 0.84
C LEU A 101 1.63 -0.52 -0.63
N PHE A 102 0.74 0.44 -0.92
CA PHE A 102 0.54 1.04 -2.25
C PHE A 102 0.74 2.57 -2.19
N PRO A 103 2.00 3.07 -2.19
CA PRO A 103 2.29 4.49 -1.96
C PRO A 103 1.79 5.42 -3.07
N ASN A 104 1.56 4.87 -4.28
CA ASN A 104 1.18 5.67 -5.45
C ASN A 104 -0.33 5.93 -5.54
N SER A 105 -1.14 5.54 -4.54
CA SER A 105 -2.60 5.54 -4.64
C SER A 105 -3.25 6.91 -4.86
N GLU A 106 -2.57 7.99 -4.45
CA GLU A 106 -3.02 9.38 -4.62
C GLU A 106 -2.26 10.16 -5.69
N LEU A 107 -1.21 9.57 -6.24
CA LEU A 107 -0.37 10.24 -7.22
C LEU A 107 -0.91 9.96 -8.61
N THR A 108 -0.84 10.94 -9.50
CA THR A 108 -0.93 10.64 -10.94
C THR A 108 0.40 10.08 -11.44
N LYS A 109 0.40 9.45 -12.61
CA LYS A 109 1.66 9.13 -13.31
C LYS A 109 2.53 10.37 -13.57
N ALA A 110 1.91 11.53 -13.79
CA ALA A 110 2.64 12.78 -13.98
C ALA A 110 3.35 13.20 -12.68
N ASP A 111 2.68 13.08 -11.53
CA ASP A 111 3.27 13.36 -10.22
C ASP A 111 4.44 12.42 -9.91
N VAL A 112 4.27 11.12 -10.15
CA VAL A 112 5.35 10.14 -9.94
C VAL A 112 6.57 10.45 -10.81
N ARG A 113 6.36 10.81 -12.09
CA ARG A 113 7.46 11.20 -12.98
C ARG A 113 8.11 12.52 -12.57
N ARG A 114 7.32 13.50 -12.11
CA ARG A 114 7.81 14.76 -11.58
C ARG A 114 8.70 14.52 -10.36
N LEU A 115 8.23 13.74 -9.38
CA LEU A 115 9.01 13.36 -8.20
C LEU A 115 10.27 12.59 -8.59
N ALA A 116 10.18 11.65 -9.53
CA ALA A 116 11.36 10.91 -9.99
C ALA A 116 12.44 11.82 -10.59
N ARG A 117 12.06 12.88 -11.34
CA ARG A 117 13.01 13.89 -11.83
C ARG A 117 13.55 14.78 -10.71
N GLU A 118 12.69 15.19 -9.78
CA GLU A 118 13.07 16.01 -8.62
C GLU A 118 14.13 15.32 -7.75
N PHE A 119 14.03 14.00 -7.60
CA PHE A 119 14.99 13.18 -6.85
C PHE A 119 16.10 12.56 -7.73
N ASP A 120 16.26 13.00 -8.98
CA ASP A 120 17.28 12.50 -9.92
C ASP A 120 17.33 10.96 -10.05
N LEU A 121 16.17 10.31 -10.11
CA LEU A 121 16.08 8.86 -10.21
C LEU A 121 16.35 8.40 -11.66
N PRO A 122 17.16 7.34 -11.89
CA PRO A 122 17.52 6.87 -13.24
C PRO A 122 16.34 6.31 -14.06
N THR A 123 15.17 6.14 -13.42
CA THR A 123 13.94 5.66 -14.04
C THR A 123 12.94 6.76 -14.35
N ALA A 124 13.29 8.04 -14.16
CA ALA A 124 12.35 9.16 -14.26
C ALA A 124 11.63 9.27 -15.63
N ASP A 125 12.31 8.86 -16.70
CA ASP A 125 11.82 8.95 -18.08
C ASP A 125 11.31 7.63 -18.66
N ARG A 126 11.25 6.55 -17.86
CA ARG A 126 10.73 5.25 -18.30
C ARG A 126 9.21 5.17 -18.30
#